data_AF-A0A2C5Z320-F1
#
_entry.id   AF-A0A2C5Z320-F1
#
_cell.length_a   1.000
_cell.length_b   1.000
_cell.length_c   1.000
_cell.angle_alpha   90.00
_cell.angle_beta   90.00
_cell.angle_gamma   90.00
#
_symmetry.space_group_name_H-M   'P 1'
#
loop_
_entity.id
_entity.type
_entity.pdbx_description
1 polymer ?
#
loop_
_entity_poly.entity_id
_entity_poly.type
_entity_poly.pdbx_seq_one_letter_code
_entity_poly.pdbx_strand_id
1 'polypeptide(L)'
;MSALAALADVKWYAPAQADASNLMKALHSSGNHGSVYDAAPASQRRGCDNWCDMPHVRRHDYPQAAPEFELQYVELIHRHHKRTPYASNGFPVEPYSWDCDDVQAFHYQQLAGEHKSAGVYHQRYQSHMNPFVPSGWTGTCAFPQVTAQGLLDSWRHGADIYDVYHGLLGLLPARDADFRSAVRYRATNNAITSQVAGMIIGGMWHVSDSFPVLVQPEGVDSLEPQYGCRTAVELFDSIKSERNLLWRQHLEASADLFRALDNISLVPVSDPAFHRSFDHYYDNLSARQCHGKPLPCRFVADSNSTACVAQELANAVYRMGNWEYSQVYRDHPSSLGASAASFGIWIGELTAHLRNFINGLTDVVYFHNVAHDGSVSRLLSILQIENMKWPGMGAEVVFELYKLPTL
;
A
#
# COMPACT_ATOMS: atom_id res chain seq x y z
N MET A 1 10.04 35.64 21.28
CA MET A 1 10.57 34.72 22.31
C MET A 1 10.86 33.40 21.62
N SER A 2 12.14 33.06 21.49
CA SER A 2 12.60 31.87 20.75
C SER A 2 12.41 30.65 21.62
N ALA A 3 11.42 29.80 21.29
CA ALA A 3 11.33 28.48 21.88
C ALA A 3 12.39 27.61 21.20
N LEU A 4 13.49 27.35 21.90
CA LEU A 4 14.34 26.21 21.64
C LEU A 4 13.45 24.97 21.73
N ALA A 5 13.02 24.46 20.59
CA ALA A 5 12.52 23.09 20.51
C ALA A 5 13.65 22.22 21.04
N ALA A 6 13.46 21.63 22.22
CA ALA A 6 14.29 20.52 22.65
C ALA A 6 14.24 19.52 21.48
N LEU A 7 15.39 19.27 20.85
CA LEU A 7 15.53 18.15 19.93
C LEU A 7 15.12 16.94 20.73
N ALA A 8 13.90 16.45 20.51
CA ALA A 8 13.50 15.15 21.01
C ALA A 8 14.60 14.19 20.58
N ASP A 9 15.22 13.50 21.54
CA ASP A 9 16.21 12.47 21.23
C ASP A 9 15.47 11.38 20.45
N VAL A 10 15.55 11.42 19.12
CA VAL A 10 14.91 10.46 18.22
C VAL A 10 15.69 9.16 18.33
N LYS A 11 15.42 8.43 19.41
CA LYS A 11 16.05 7.16 19.74
C LYS A 11 15.24 6.02 19.18
N TRP A 12 15.92 5.08 18.53
CA TRP A 12 15.33 3.82 18.11
C TRP A 12 15.17 2.88 19.32
N TYR A 13 13.98 2.31 19.47
CA TYR A 13 13.66 1.28 20.45
C TYR A 13 13.44 -0.04 19.73
N ALA A 14 14.03 -1.12 20.25
CA ALA A 14 13.84 -2.45 19.68
C ALA A 14 12.36 -2.85 19.69
N PRO A 15 11.84 -3.45 18.61
CA PRO A 15 10.47 -3.96 18.55
C PRO A 15 10.31 -5.21 19.41
N ALA A 16 9.07 -5.68 19.57
CA ALA A 16 8.80 -6.97 20.17
C ALA A 16 9.40 -8.09 19.31
N GLN A 17 9.83 -9.19 19.95
CA GLN A 17 10.17 -10.40 19.21
C GLN A 17 8.89 -11.06 18.72
N ALA A 18 8.67 -11.03 17.41
CA ALA A 18 7.48 -11.57 16.76
C ALA A 18 7.86 -12.65 15.76
N ASP A 19 6.89 -13.46 15.34
CA ASP A 19 7.13 -14.49 14.31
C ASP A 19 7.56 -13.87 12.98
N ALA A 20 7.05 -12.68 12.65
CA ALA A 20 7.42 -11.93 11.45
C ALA A 20 8.86 -11.39 11.49
N SER A 21 9.45 -11.12 12.66
CA SER A 21 10.83 -10.61 12.79
C SER A 21 11.88 -11.72 12.99
N ASN A 22 11.46 -12.99 13.03
CA ASN A 22 12.36 -14.13 13.25
C ASN A 22 12.64 -14.88 11.93
N LEU A 23 13.89 -14.78 11.43
CA LEU A 23 14.31 -15.39 10.17
C LEU A 23 14.08 -16.91 10.11
N MET A 24 14.39 -17.63 11.19
CA MET A 24 14.22 -19.09 11.22
C MET A 24 12.75 -19.50 11.18
N LYS A 25 11.87 -18.76 11.86
CA LYS A 25 10.42 -18.97 11.77
C LYS A 25 9.90 -18.59 10.39
N ALA A 26 10.37 -17.48 9.82
CA ALA A 26 9.98 -17.06 8.48
C ALA A 26 10.29 -18.15 7.43
N LEU A 27 11.45 -18.79 7.53
CA LEU A 27 11.84 -19.87 6.61
C LEU A 27 11.11 -21.19 6.88
N HIS A 28 11.08 -21.65 8.13
CA HIS A 28 10.76 -23.06 8.43
C HIS A 28 9.37 -23.31 9.02
N SER A 29 8.65 -22.27 9.46
CA SER A 29 7.28 -22.45 9.94
C SER A 29 6.34 -22.90 8.83
N SER A 30 5.20 -23.49 9.20
CA SER A 30 4.08 -23.73 8.28
C SER A 30 3.10 -22.55 8.29
N GLY A 31 2.29 -22.43 7.23
CA GLY A 31 1.26 -21.39 7.11
C GLY A 31 1.81 -19.97 6.95
N ASN A 32 0.99 -18.95 7.28
CA ASN A 32 1.24 -17.55 6.93
C ASN A 32 1.36 -16.60 8.13
N HIS A 33 1.68 -17.13 9.32
CA HIS A 33 1.71 -16.34 10.57
C HIS A 33 0.41 -15.52 10.79
N GLY A 34 -0.73 -16.14 10.51
CA GLY A 34 -2.07 -15.56 10.67
C GLY A 34 -2.56 -14.70 9.49
N SER A 35 -1.73 -14.40 8.50
CA SER A 35 -2.13 -13.63 7.31
C SER A 35 -2.93 -14.48 6.31
N VAL A 36 -3.99 -13.90 5.76
CA VAL A 36 -4.83 -14.50 4.72
C VAL A 36 -4.55 -13.82 3.38
N TYR A 37 -4.37 -14.62 2.35
CA TYR A 37 -4.14 -14.19 0.96
C TYR A 37 -5.18 -14.85 0.06
N ASP A 38 -6.47 -14.60 0.31
CA ASP A 38 -7.54 -15.11 -0.51
C ASP A 38 -8.52 -14.00 -0.89
N ALA A 39 -9.30 -14.22 -1.94
CA ALA A 39 -10.28 -13.27 -2.44
C ALA A 39 -11.56 -13.21 -1.57
N ALA A 40 -11.62 -13.92 -0.44
CA ALA A 40 -12.83 -13.94 0.37
C ALA A 40 -13.05 -12.57 1.04
N PRO A 41 -14.30 -12.06 1.12
CA PRO A 41 -14.58 -10.79 1.76
C PRO A 41 -14.14 -10.76 3.23
N ALA A 42 -13.45 -9.70 3.65
CA ALA A 42 -12.99 -9.52 5.04
C ALA A 42 -14.16 -9.56 6.06
N SER A 43 -15.38 -9.24 5.62
CA SER A 43 -16.61 -9.30 6.44
C SER A 43 -16.92 -10.69 6.99
N GLN A 44 -16.32 -11.76 6.45
CA GLN A 44 -16.53 -13.13 6.91
C GLN A 44 -15.52 -13.59 7.98
N ARG A 45 -14.46 -12.82 8.27
CA ARG A 45 -13.38 -13.26 9.17
C ARG A 45 -12.99 -12.16 10.16
N ARG A 46 -13.62 -12.17 11.35
CA ARG A 46 -13.22 -11.30 12.47
C ARG A 46 -11.78 -11.60 12.89
N GLY A 47 -10.96 -10.54 13.05
CA GLY A 47 -9.63 -10.64 13.64
C GLY A 47 -8.58 -11.34 12.78
N CYS A 48 -8.82 -11.53 11.48
CA CYS A 48 -7.82 -12.06 10.55
C CYS A 48 -7.12 -10.91 9.81
N ASP A 49 -5.78 -10.99 9.73
CA ASP A 49 -4.96 -10.14 8.86
C ASP A 49 -5.20 -10.54 7.39
N ASN A 50 -6.32 -10.12 6.79
CA ASN A 50 -6.53 -10.29 5.36
C ASN A 50 -5.66 -9.30 4.60
N TRP A 51 -4.53 -9.78 4.07
CA TRP A 51 -3.60 -8.91 3.35
C TRP A 51 -4.23 -8.34 2.08
N CYS A 52 -5.21 -9.04 1.50
CA CYS A 52 -5.88 -8.61 0.27
C CYS A 52 -6.90 -7.49 0.49
N ASP A 53 -7.41 -7.32 1.71
CA ASP A 53 -8.39 -6.30 2.09
C ASP A 53 -8.22 -6.05 3.59
N MET A 54 -7.25 -5.21 3.94
CA MET A 54 -6.85 -5.02 5.32
C MET A 54 -7.99 -4.38 6.12
N PRO A 55 -8.13 -4.74 7.42
CA PRO A 55 -9.05 -4.04 8.30
C PRO A 55 -8.80 -2.53 8.26
N HIS A 56 -9.88 -1.78 8.13
CA HIS A 56 -9.92 -0.32 8.09
C HIS A 56 -11.08 0.19 8.94
N VAL A 57 -11.11 1.49 9.18
CA VAL A 57 -12.15 2.21 9.92
C VAL A 57 -13.50 1.83 9.35
N ARG A 58 -14.33 1.21 10.21
CA ARG A 58 -15.70 0.81 9.90
C ARG A 58 -16.56 0.87 11.14
N ARG A 59 -17.83 1.24 10.96
CA ARG A 59 -18.76 1.52 12.06
C ARG A 59 -18.89 0.40 13.09
N HIS A 60 -18.85 -0.86 12.65
CA HIS A 60 -19.09 -2.02 13.52
C HIS A 60 -18.03 -2.18 14.63
N ASP A 61 -16.76 -1.90 14.33
CA ASP A 61 -15.62 -2.21 15.20
C ASP A 61 -14.87 -0.95 15.64
N TYR A 62 -15.42 0.24 15.40
CA TYR A 62 -14.75 1.50 15.67
C TYR A 62 -14.62 1.77 17.18
N PRO A 63 -13.41 1.93 17.72
CA PRO A 63 -13.20 2.25 19.13
C PRO A 63 -13.53 3.72 19.38
N GLN A 64 -14.61 4.00 20.10
CA GLN A 64 -14.97 5.38 20.46
C GLN A 64 -14.14 5.88 21.63
N ALA A 65 -13.68 7.13 21.52
CA ALA A 65 -13.12 7.87 22.65
C ALA A 65 -14.17 8.05 23.77
N ALA A 66 -13.70 8.39 24.97
CA ALA A 66 -14.60 8.67 26.08
C ALA A 66 -15.51 9.89 25.75
N PRO A 67 -16.77 9.93 26.23
CA PRO A 67 -17.76 10.92 25.81
C PRO A 67 -17.38 12.38 26.03
N GLU A 68 -16.45 12.65 26.94
CA GLU A 68 -15.89 13.97 27.20
C GLU A 68 -14.94 14.46 26.09
N PHE A 69 -14.49 13.61 25.18
CA PHE A 69 -13.64 13.99 24.06
C PHE A 69 -14.49 14.22 22.81
N GLU A 70 -14.41 15.44 22.27
CA GLU A 70 -15.04 15.80 21.01
C GLU A 70 -14.00 15.65 19.88
N LEU A 71 -14.31 14.87 18.85
CA LEU A 71 -13.46 14.77 17.67
C LEU A 71 -13.51 16.09 16.89
N GLN A 72 -12.36 16.61 16.48
CA GLN A 72 -12.28 17.91 15.79
C GLN A 72 -11.68 17.82 14.39
N TYR A 73 -10.75 16.90 14.18
CA TYR A 73 -10.03 16.78 12.92
C TYR A 73 -9.53 15.36 12.70
N VAL A 74 -9.50 14.93 11.44
CA VAL A 74 -8.98 13.62 11.02
C VAL A 74 -8.04 13.79 9.83
N GLU A 75 -6.85 13.22 9.92
CA GLU A 75 -5.98 12.99 8.77
C GLU A 75 -5.67 11.49 8.64
N LEU A 76 -5.95 10.93 7.47
CA LEU A 76 -5.78 9.52 7.18
C LEU A 76 -4.74 9.35 6.08
N ILE A 77 -3.93 8.30 6.20
CA ILE A 77 -3.08 7.80 5.12
C ILE A 77 -3.31 6.31 4.94
N HIS A 78 -3.51 5.86 3.70
CA HIS A 78 -3.62 4.43 3.41
C HIS A 78 -2.81 4.00 2.19
N ARG A 79 -2.54 2.70 2.08
CA ARG A 79 -2.06 2.07 0.86
C ARG A 79 -3.20 2.00 -0.16
N HIS A 80 -2.88 2.11 -1.44
CA HIS A 80 -3.80 1.72 -2.52
C HIS A 80 -4.39 0.30 -2.31
N HIS A 81 -5.52 0.02 -2.96
CA HIS A 81 -6.21 -1.27 -2.90
C HIS A 81 -5.66 -2.28 -3.92
N LYS A 82 -6.32 -3.45 -4.03
CA LYS A 82 -5.92 -4.55 -4.92
C LYS A 82 -5.63 -4.06 -6.34
N ARG A 83 -4.52 -4.56 -6.90
CA ARG A 83 -4.06 -4.25 -8.24
C ARG A 83 -3.45 -5.47 -8.90
N THR A 84 -3.24 -5.39 -10.20
CA THR A 84 -2.30 -6.29 -10.87
C THR A 84 -0.88 -6.11 -10.31
N PRO A 85 0.00 -7.11 -10.46
CA PRO A 85 1.42 -6.96 -10.14
C PRO A 85 2.09 -5.80 -10.89
N TYR A 86 3.25 -5.37 -10.41
CA TYR A 86 4.12 -4.50 -11.21
C TYR A 86 4.63 -5.25 -12.45
N ALA A 87 4.83 -4.52 -13.55
CA ALA A 87 5.31 -5.10 -14.81
C ALA A 87 6.68 -5.80 -14.64
N SER A 88 7.57 -5.24 -13.82
CA SER A 88 8.90 -5.78 -13.51
C SER A 88 8.87 -7.09 -12.71
N ASN A 89 7.72 -7.45 -12.14
CA ASN A 89 7.57 -8.59 -11.24
C ASN A 89 6.99 -9.82 -11.97
N GLY A 90 6.80 -9.72 -13.29
CA GLY A 90 6.39 -10.83 -14.14
C GLY A 90 7.51 -11.84 -14.35
N PHE A 91 7.15 -13.11 -14.47
CA PHE A 91 8.08 -14.16 -14.87
C PHE A 91 8.40 -14.04 -16.36
N PRO A 92 9.55 -14.56 -16.85
CA PRO A 92 9.87 -14.51 -18.27
C PRO A 92 8.74 -15.05 -19.17
N VAL A 93 8.03 -16.08 -18.69
CA VAL A 93 6.83 -16.61 -19.32
C VAL A 93 5.73 -16.78 -18.28
N GLU A 94 4.59 -16.15 -18.54
CA GLU A 94 3.41 -16.20 -17.67
C GLU A 94 2.41 -17.26 -18.16
N PRO A 95 1.91 -18.16 -17.28
CA PRO A 95 1.09 -19.30 -17.70
C PRO A 95 -0.35 -18.94 -18.07
N TYR A 96 -0.79 -17.70 -17.81
CA TYR A 96 -2.13 -17.21 -18.12
C TYR A 96 -2.19 -15.68 -18.14
N SER A 97 -3.28 -15.14 -18.69
CA SER A 97 -3.53 -13.70 -18.82
C SER A 97 -4.07 -13.04 -17.54
N TRP A 98 -3.83 -11.74 -17.45
CA TRP A 98 -4.65 -10.82 -16.65
C TRP A 98 -5.47 -9.92 -17.58
N ASP A 99 -6.78 -10.06 -17.48
CA ASP A 99 -7.74 -9.32 -18.28
C ASP A 99 -8.51 -8.35 -17.38
N CYS A 100 -8.60 -7.10 -17.81
CA CYS A 100 -9.19 -5.98 -17.05
C CYS A 100 -10.27 -5.27 -17.88
N ASP A 101 -11.03 -6.03 -18.68
CA ASP A 101 -12.09 -5.50 -19.55
C ASP A 101 -13.31 -4.96 -18.76
N ASP A 102 -13.37 -5.28 -17.47
CA ASP A 102 -14.36 -4.82 -16.49
C ASP A 102 -13.98 -3.51 -15.79
N VAL A 103 -12.87 -2.88 -16.19
CA VAL A 103 -12.37 -1.62 -15.63
C VAL A 103 -12.12 -0.61 -16.75
N GLN A 104 -12.56 0.64 -16.55
CA GLN A 104 -12.31 1.74 -17.48
C GLN A 104 -11.31 2.73 -16.87
N ALA A 105 -10.06 2.69 -17.34
CA ALA A 105 -9.03 3.66 -16.98
C ALA A 105 -9.16 4.91 -17.86
N PHE A 106 -9.89 5.91 -17.36
CA PHE A 106 -10.10 7.18 -18.06
C PHE A 106 -8.82 8.00 -18.18
N HIS A 107 -8.58 8.56 -19.38
CA HIS A 107 -7.42 9.38 -19.69
C HIS A 107 -7.81 10.51 -20.66
N TYR A 108 -8.16 11.65 -20.09
CA TYR A 108 -8.52 12.86 -20.82
C TYR A 108 -8.37 14.10 -19.92
N GLN A 109 -8.39 15.28 -20.52
CA GLN A 109 -8.50 16.56 -19.82
C GLN A 109 -9.83 17.21 -20.17
N GLN A 110 -10.37 18.03 -19.27
CA GLN A 110 -11.58 18.81 -19.50
C GLN A 110 -11.36 20.27 -19.11
N LEU A 111 -12.08 21.18 -19.79
CA LEU A 111 -12.10 22.59 -19.42
C LEU A 111 -12.78 22.79 -18.06
N ALA A 112 -12.32 23.78 -17.30
CA ALA A 112 -13.03 24.22 -16.11
C ALA A 112 -14.29 24.99 -16.54
N GLY A 113 -15.48 24.48 -16.20
CA GLY A 113 -16.77 25.10 -16.53
C GLY A 113 -17.50 24.43 -17.69
N GLU A 114 -17.82 25.20 -18.73
CA GLU A 114 -18.58 24.72 -19.90
C GLU A 114 -17.69 23.91 -20.86
N HIS A 115 -18.32 23.21 -21.81
CA HIS A 115 -17.67 22.34 -22.81
C HIS A 115 -16.91 21.14 -22.21
N LYS A 116 -17.63 20.29 -21.46
CA LYS A 116 -17.08 19.03 -20.91
C LYS A 116 -16.57 18.12 -22.03
N SER A 117 -15.37 17.55 -21.82
CA SER A 117 -14.82 16.52 -22.69
C SER A 117 -15.63 15.22 -22.60
N ALA A 118 -15.64 14.43 -23.67
CA ALA A 118 -16.14 13.07 -23.60
C ALA A 118 -15.22 12.23 -22.69
N GLY A 119 -15.80 11.32 -21.90
CA GLY A 119 -15.03 10.37 -21.12
C GLY A 119 -14.32 9.38 -22.03
N VAL A 120 -13.01 9.56 -22.22
CA VAL A 120 -12.17 8.63 -23.00
C VAL A 120 -11.39 7.75 -22.03
N TYR A 121 -11.48 6.43 -22.21
CA TYR A 121 -10.68 5.46 -21.47
C TYR A 121 -9.83 4.64 -22.43
N HIS A 122 -8.69 4.15 -21.95
CA HIS A 122 -7.80 3.33 -22.75
C HIS A 122 -8.24 1.87 -22.73
N GLN A 123 -8.47 1.29 -23.90
CA GLN A 123 -8.56 -0.16 -24.10
C GLN A 123 -7.22 -0.66 -24.64
N ARG A 124 -6.59 -1.62 -23.96
CA ARG A 124 -5.35 -2.19 -24.47
C ARG A 124 -5.64 -3.15 -25.62
N TYR A 125 -4.76 -3.11 -26.60
CA TYR A 125 -4.84 -3.93 -27.81
C TYR A 125 -3.44 -4.41 -28.18
N GLN A 126 -3.34 -5.67 -28.59
CA GLN A 126 -2.16 -6.24 -29.21
C GLN A 126 -2.52 -6.74 -30.60
N SER A 127 -1.76 -6.30 -31.61
CA SER A 127 -1.97 -6.72 -32.99
C SER A 127 -1.44 -8.13 -33.22
N HIS A 128 -2.26 -9.02 -33.77
CA HIS A 128 -1.83 -10.35 -34.22
C HIS A 128 -0.77 -10.31 -35.33
N MET A 129 -0.61 -9.18 -36.03
CA MET A 129 0.43 -8.99 -37.05
C MET A 129 1.75 -8.49 -36.47
N ASN A 130 1.77 -8.02 -35.22
CA ASN A 130 3.00 -7.57 -34.58
C ASN A 130 3.73 -8.79 -33.97
N PRO A 131 4.88 -9.22 -34.53
CA PRO A 131 5.59 -10.39 -34.03
C PRO A 131 6.30 -10.16 -32.69
N PHE A 132 6.37 -8.90 -32.22
CA PHE A 132 6.95 -8.58 -30.93
C PHE A 132 5.94 -8.87 -29.81
N VAL A 133 6.18 -9.97 -29.08
CA VAL A 133 5.47 -10.29 -27.84
C VAL A 133 6.32 -9.82 -26.66
N PRO A 134 5.83 -8.90 -25.81
CA PRO A 134 6.56 -8.51 -24.62
C PRO A 134 6.71 -9.72 -23.70
N SER A 135 7.89 -9.88 -23.09
CA SER A 135 8.10 -10.85 -22.00
C SER A 135 7.27 -10.45 -20.79
N GLY A 136 6.88 -11.43 -19.96
CA GLY A 136 6.10 -11.16 -18.76
C GLY A 136 4.60 -11.30 -18.96
N TRP A 137 3.87 -10.36 -18.41
CA TRP A 137 2.43 -10.41 -18.30
C TRP A 137 1.71 -10.34 -19.66
N THR A 138 0.67 -11.15 -19.81
CA THR A 138 -0.23 -11.14 -20.96
C THR A 138 -1.65 -10.73 -20.56
N GLY A 139 -2.49 -10.38 -21.54
CA GLY A 139 -3.89 -9.99 -21.34
C GLY A 139 -4.16 -8.51 -21.59
N THR A 140 -5.32 -8.03 -21.14
CA THR A 140 -5.81 -6.66 -21.42
C THR A 140 -5.49 -5.62 -20.34
N CYS A 141 -4.98 -6.03 -19.18
CA CYS A 141 -4.62 -5.10 -18.11
C CYS A 141 -3.41 -4.21 -18.44
N ALA A 142 -3.40 -2.99 -17.89
CA ALA A 142 -2.15 -2.27 -17.65
C ALA A 142 -1.46 -2.82 -16.38
N PHE A 143 -0.12 -2.76 -16.35
CA PHE A 143 0.66 -3.25 -15.21
C PHE A 143 1.55 -2.13 -14.66
N PRO A 144 1.37 -1.73 -13.39
CA PRO A 144 0.24 -2.08 -12.52
C PRO A 144 -1.07 -1.38 -12.94
N GLN A 145 -2.21 -1.94 -12.53
CA GLN A 145 -3.54 -1.33 -12.64
C GLN A 145 -4.43 -1.77 -11.47
N VAL A 146 -5.22 -0.85 -10.92
CA VAL A 146 -6.26 -1.19 -9.94
C VAL A 146 -7.35 -2.03 -10.61
N THR A 147 -7.64 -3.20 -10.05
CA THR A 147 -8.61 -4.14 -10.63
C THR A 147 -10.04 -3.78 -10.22
N ALA A 148 -11.06 -4.39 -10.84
CA ALA A 148 -12.45 -4.18 -10.44
C ALA A 148 -12.70 -4.47 -8.96
N GLN A 149 -12.06 -5.53 -8.42
CA GLN A 149 -12.12 -5.84 -6.99
C GLN A 149 -11.48 -4.73 -6.15
N GLY A 150 -10.30 -4.22 -6.55
CA GLY A 150 -9.65 -3.11 -5.85
C GLY A 150 -10.46 -1.81 -5.89
N LEU A 151 -11.15 -1.51 -6.99
CA LEU A 151 -12.05 -0.35 -7.09
C LEU A 151 -13.27 -0.52 -6.18
N LEU A 152 -13.84 -1.73 -6.10
CA LEU A 152 -14.96 -2.02 -5.20
C LEU A 152 -14.55 -1.93 -3.73
N ASP A 153 -13.38 -2.46 -3.38
CA ASP A 153 -12.83 -2.37 -2.03
C ASP A 153 -12.56 -0.90 -1.66
N SER A 154 -12.04 -0.10 -2.60
CA SER A 154 -11.86 1.35 -2.43
C SER A 154 -13.19 2.08 -2.19
N TRP A 155 -14.24 1.75 -2.95
CA TRP A 155 -15.55 2.36 -2.76
C TRP A 155 -16.15 2.04 -1.38
N ARG A 156 -16.06 0.78 -0.97
CA ARG A 156 -16.53 0.32 0.34
C ARG A 156 -15.78 1.01 1.48
N HIS A 157 -14.47 1.08 1.36
CA HIS A 157 -13.61 1.78 2.32
C HIS A 157 -14.04 3.25 2.48
N GLY A 158 -14.37 3.94 1.39
CA GLY A 158 -14.89 5.32 1.45
C GLY A 158 -16.26 5.42 2.14
N ALA A 159 -17.15 4.46 1.90
CA ALA A 159 -18.44 4.38 2.57
C ALA A 159 -18.29 4.10 4.08
N ASP A 160 -17.41 3.19 4.46
CA ASP A 160 -17.14 2.83 5.86
C ASP A 160 -16.56 4.02 6.66
N ILE A 161 -15.65 4.79 6.04
CA ILE A 161 -15.15 6.07 6.58
C ILE A 161 -16.29 7.06 6.81
N TYR A 162 -17.18 7.23 5.83
CA TYR A 162 -18.33 8.14 5.98
C TYR A 162 -19.24 7.70 7.12
N ASP A 163 -19.56 6.41 7.21
CA ASP A 163 -20.44 5.87 8.25
C ASP A 163 -19.90 6.07 9.67
N VAL A 164 -18.58 6.15 9.82
CA VAL A 164 -17.91 6.50 11.08
C VAL A 164 -17.89 8.02 11.28
N TYR A 165 -17.21 8.77 10.41
CA TYR A 165 -16.92 10.17 10.69
C TYR A 165 -18.08 11.11 10.45
N HIS A 166 -19.05 10.76 9.58
CA HIS A 166 -20.34 11.44 9.53
C HIS A 166 -21.33 10.75 10.47
N GLY A 167 -21.56 9.45 10.23
CA GLY A 167 -22.71 8.76 10.79
C GLY A 167 -22.59 8.42 12.28
N LEU A 168 -21.38 8.27 12.83
CA LEU A 168 -21.17 7.92 14.23
C LEU A 168 -20.65 9.10 15.05
N LEU A 169 -19.69 9.84 14.51
CA LEU A 169 -18.98 10.90 15.23
C LEU A 169 -19.44 12.31 14.87
N GLY A 170 -20.19 12.48 13.78
CA GLY A 170 -20.74 13.78 13.37
C GLY A 170 -19.71 14.82 12.94
N LEU A 171 -18.46 14.43 12.66
CA LEU A 171 -17.39 15.32 12.20
C LEU A 171 -17.62 15.80 10.77
N LEU A 172 -17.96 14.87 9.86
CA LEU A 172 -18.10 15.18 8.44
C LEU A 172 -19.46 15.80 8.13
N PRO A 173 -19.53 16.76 7.19
CA PRO A 173 -20.80 17.28 6.69
C PRO A 173 -21.69 16.20 6.06
N ALA A 174 -23.00 16.48 5.97
CA ALA A 174 -23.92 15.66 5.19
C ALA A 174 -23.60 15.73 3.68
N ARG A 175 -23.96 14.69 2.93
CA ARG A 175 -23.69 14.59 1.47
C ARG A 175 -24.34 15.68 0.63
N ASP A 176 -25.44 16.27 1.11
CA ASP A 176 -26.17 17.37 0.48
C ASP A 176 -25.69 18.77 0.95
N ALA A 177 -24.75 18.82 1.90
CA ALA A 177 -24.11 20.06 2.33
C ALA A 177 -22.86 20.38 1.50
N ASP A 178 -22.26 21.55 1.74
CA ASP A 178 -20.96 21.91 1.15
C ASP A 178 -19.81 21.18 1.86
N PHE A 179 -19.62 19.90 1.52
CA PHE A 179 -18.49 19.13 2.02
C PHE A 179 -17.15 19.52 1.39
N ARG A 180 -17.18 20.12 0.19
CA ARG A 180 -15.97 20.41 -0.61
C ARG A 180 -15.08 21.45 0.06
N SER A 181 -15.66 22.38 0.82
CA SER A 181 -14.90 23.34 1.62
C SER A 181 -14.18 22.67 2.79
N ALA A 182 -14.81 21.68 3.43
CA ALA A 182 -14.36 21.04 4.66
C ALA A 182 -13.38 19.85 4.49
N VAL A 183 -13.19 19.31 3.28
CA VAL A 183 -12.38 18.09 3.06
C VAL A 183 -11.32 18.24 1.98
N ARG A 184 -10.21 17.51 2.12
CA ARG A 184 -9.14 17.44 1.12
C ARG A 184 -8.71 15.99 0.87
N TYR A 185 -8.37 15.71 -0.39
CA TYR A 185 -7.81 14.42 -0.81
C TYR A 185 -6.47 14.67 -1.48
N ARG A 186 -5.51 13.78 -1.23
CA ARG A 186 -4.21 13.76 -1.85
C ARG A 186 -3.91 12.35 -2.33
N ALA A 187 -3.32 12.24 -3.51
CA ALA A 187 -2.75 11.02 -4.04
C ALA A 187 -1.28 11.27 -4.38
N THR A 188 -0.54 10.18 -4.60
CA THR A 188 0.82 10.28 -5.13
C THR A 188 0.79 10.56 -6.63
N ASN A 189 1.95 10.81 -7.23
CA ASN A 189 2.04 10.94 -8.69
C ASN A 189 1.87 9.61 -9.47
N ASN A 190 1.71 8.48 -8.79
CA ASN A 190 1.39 7.20 -9.42
C ASN A 190 -0.12 7.12 -9.72
N ALA A 191 -0.49 6.81 -10.96
CA ALA A 191 -1.88 6.80 -11.41
C ALA A 191 -2.81 5.88 -10.58
N ILE A 192 -2.31 4.78 -10.00
CA ILE A 192 -3.13 3.85 -9.22
C ILE A 192 -3.69 4.49 -7.93
N THR A 193 -2.95 5.41 -7.30
CA THR A 193 -3.42 6.07 -6.06
C THR A 193 -4.54 7.08 -6.39
N SER A 194 -4.46 7.74 -7.54
CA SER A 194 -5.56 8.59 -8.04
C SER A 194 -6.82 7.80 -8.40
N GLN A 195 -6.67 6.60 -8.99
CA GLN A 195 -7.80 5.70 -9.29
C GLN A 195 -8.52 5.27 -8.00
N VAL A 196 -7.75 4.91 -6.96
CA VAL A 196 -8.29 4.58 -5.63
C VAL A 196 -8.97 5.80 -4.99
N ALA A 197 -8.34 6.98 -5.03
CA ALA A 197 -8.91 8.20 -4.48
C ALA A 197 -10.28 8.53 -5.09
N GLY A 198 -10.44 8.35 -6.41
CA GLY A 198 -11.72 8.55 -7.08
C GLY A 198 -12.84 7.64 -6.54
N MET A 199 -12.54 6.36 -6.31
CA MET A 199 -13.51 5.42 -5.75
C MET A 199 -13.83 5.69 -4.28
N ILE A 200 -12.84 6.09 -3.48
CA ILE A 200 -13.03 6.52 -2.08
C ILE A 200 -13.99 7.70 -2.02
N ILE A 201 -13.75 8.74 -2.83
CA ILE A 201 -14.61 9.94 -2.91
C ILE A 201 -16.04 9.54 -3.33
N GLY A 202 -16.16 8.66 -4.32
CA GLY A 202 -17.44 8.14 -4.77
C GLY A 202 -18.20 7.36 -3.69
N GLY A 203 -17.51 6.56 -2.88
CA GLY A 203 -18.11 5.82 -1.75
C GLY A 203 -18.51 6.72 -0.59
N MET A 204 -17.65 7.68 -0.25
CA MET A 204 -17.87 8.59 0.86
C MET A 204 -19.04 9.54 0.57
N TRP A 205 -19.08 10.14 -0.61
CA TRP A 205 -20.02 11.22 -0.93
C TRP A 205 -21.15 10.86 -1.88
N HIS A 206 -21.12 9.67 -2.49
CA HIS A 206 -22.07 9.25 -3.55
C HIS A 206 -22.07 10.21 -4.75
N VAL A 207 -20.90 10.73 -5.14
CA VAL A 207 -20.73 11.63 -6.29
C VAL A 207 -19.89 10.98 -7.39
N SER A 208 -20.15 11.39 -8.63
CA SER A 208 -19.35 11.05 -9.81
C SER A 208 -18.79 12.29 -10.54
N ASP A 209 -19.14 13.48 -10.08
CA ASP A 209 -18.58 14.74 -10.59
C ASP A 209 -17.11 14.88 -10.21
N SER A 210 -16.38 15.70 -10.99
CA SER A 210 -14.97 15.97 -10.72
C SER A 210 -14.72 16.49 -9.30
N PHE A 211 -13.69 15.95 -8.67
CA PHE A 211 -13.22 16.38 -7.35
C PHE A 211 -11.71 16.64 -7.42
N PRO A 212 -11.20 17.76 -6.88
CA PRO A 212 -9.77 18.04 -6.88
C PRO A 212 -9.04 17.08 -5.94
N VAL A 213 -8.12 16.29 -6.49
CA VAL A 213 -7.16 15.48 -5.74
C VAL A 213 -5.80 16.15 -5.84
N LEU A 214 -5.19 16.46 -4.70
CA LEU A 214 -3.87 17.05 -4.63
C LEU A 214 -2.82 16.02 -5.03
N VAL A 215 -1.86 16.42 -5.85
CA VAL A 215 -0.71 15.59 -6.25
C VAL A 215 0.52 16.49 -6.24
N GLN A 216 1.61 16.02 -5.64
CA GLN A 216 2.90 16.72 -5.71
C GLN A 216 3.67 16.30 -6.97
N PRO A 217 4.51 17.18 -7.54
CA PRO A 217 5.33 16.82 -8.70
C PRO A 217 6.28 15.65 -8.43
N GLU A 218 6.60 14.90 -9.49
CA GLU A 218 7.62 13.85 -9.45
C GLU A 218 8.97 14.38 -8.95
N GLY A 219 9.67 13.59 -8.14
CA GLY A 219 10.98 13.93 -7.58
C GLY A 219 10.93 14.84 -6.35
N VAL A 220 9.76 15.37 -5.97
CA VAL A 220 9.57 16.12 -4.72
C VAL A 220 8.39 15.65 -3.89
N ASP A 221 7.59 14.70 -4.39
CA ASP A 221 6.46 14.14 -3.64
C ASP A 221 6.92 13.59 -2.28
N SER A 222 6.33 14.10 -1.21
CA SER A 222 6.56 13.67 0.16
C SER A 222 5.71 12.45 0.53
N LEU A 223 4.57 12.22 -0.15
CA LEU A 223 3.65 11.12 0.14
C LEU A 223 4.10 9.81 -0.50
N GLU A 224 4.61 9.87 -1.73
CA GLU A 224 5.49 8.85 -2.29
C GLU A 224 6.91 9.42 -2.25
N PRO A 225 7.71 9.12 -1.22
CA PRO A 225 8.90 9.91 -0.88
C PRO A 225 9.99 9.84 -1.95
N GLN A 226 9.87 10.69 -2.95
CA GLN A 226 10.75 10.78 -4.13
C GLN A 226 11.76 11.90 -4.02
N TYR A 227 11.64 12.76 -3.00
CA TYR A 227 12.62 13.80 -2.74
C TYR A 227 14.00 13.21 -2.40
N GLY A 228 15.04 13.79 -2.98
CA GLY A 228 16.40 13.29 -2.82
C GLY A 228 16.92 13.44 -1.39
N CYS A 229 17.22 12.32 -0.73
CA CYS A 229 17.87 12.30 0.58
C CYS A 229 18.97 11.24 0.63
N ARG A 230 20.22 11.68 0.47
CA ARG A 230 21.40 10.79 0.44
C ARG A 230 21.51 9.92 1.70
N THR A 231 21.28 10.50 2.88
CA THR A 231 21.32 9.76 4.15
C THR A 231 20.27 8.66 4.19
N ALA A 232 19.05 8.92 3.74
CA ALA A 232 18.01 7.89 3.71
C ALA A 232 18.39 6.73 2.78
N VAL A 233 18.91 7.05 1.59
CA VAL A 233 19.40 6.05 0.62
C VAL A 233 20.52 5.21 1.22
N GLU A 234 21.57 5.84 1.75
CA GLU A 234 22.72 5.13 2.34
C GLU A 234 22.30 4.21 3.51
N LEU A 235 21.36 4.64 4.35
CA LEU A 235 20.88 3.83 5.46
C LEU A 235 20.03 2.65 4.98
N PHE A 236 19.07 2.86 4.06
CA PHE A 236 18.29 1.74 3.52
C PHE A 236 19.16 0.75 2.75
N ASP A 237 20.10 1.24 1.95
CA ASP A 237 21.02 0.39 1.20
C ASP A 237 21.93 -0.39 2.13
N SER A 238 22.41 0.22 3.23
CA SER A 238 23.17 -0.48 4.26
C SER A 238 22.37 -1.64 4.86
N ILE A 239 21.09 -1.42 5.19
CA ILE A 239 20.21 -2.47 5.76
C ILE A 239 20.05 -3.64 4.78
N LYS A 240 19.86 -3.36 3.49
CA LYS A 240 19.63 -4.36 2.43
C LYS A 240 20.92 -4.86 1.76
N SER A 241 22.08 -4.56 2.34
CA SER A 241 23.37 -4.92 1.72
C SER A 241 23.88 -6.26 2.22
N GLU A 242 24.71 -6.92 1.40
CA GLU A 242 25.50 -8.07 1.81
C GLU A 242 26.45 -7.78 2.99
N ARG A 243 26.75 -6.51 3.29
CA ARG A 243 27.57 -6.15 4.46
C ARG A 243 26.79 -6.29 5.77
N ASN A 244 25.47 -6.25 5.73
CA ASN A 244 24.61 -6.57 6.86
C ASN A 244 24.54 -8.10 7.02
N LEU A 245 25.09 -8.61 8.13
CA LEU A 245 25.14 -10.05 8.40
C LEU A 245 23.75 -10.70 8.38
N LEU A 246 22.72 -10.04 8.92
CA LEU A 246 21.37 -10.59 8.94
C LEU A 246 20.77 -10.66 7.54
N TRP A 247 21.00 -9.64 6.70
CA TRP A 247 20.50 -9.64 5.32
C TRP A 247 21.20 -10.69 4.46
N ARG A 248 22.52 -10.82 4.59
CA ARG A 248 23.30 -11.89 3.95
C ARG A 248 22.83 -13.27 4.37
N GLN A 249 22.71 -13.52 5.68
CA GLN A 249 22.23 -14.80 6.21
C GLN A 249 20.83 -15.15 5.69
N HIS A 250 19.96 -14.14 5.56
CA HIS A 250 18.66 -14.30 4.93
C HIS A 250 18.76 -14.84 3.50
N LEU A 251 19.60 -14.22 2.66
CA LEU A 251 19.76 -14.63 1.26
C LEU A 251 20.40 -16.03 1.16
N GLU A 252 21.43 -16.30 1.96
CA GLU A 252 22.10 -17.60 2.04
C GLU A 252 21.13 -18.72 2.47
N ALA A 253 20.36 -18.49 3.54
CA ALA A 253 19.40 -19.45 4.07
C ALA A 253 18.18 -19.66 3.14
N SER A 254 17.88 -18.68 2.29
CA SER A 254 16.78 -18.73 1.33
C SER A 254 17.17 -19.32 -0.03
N ALA A 255 18.43 -19.74 -0.21
CA ALA A 255 18.92 -20.17 -1.52
C ALA A 255 18.13 -21.34 -2.13
N ASP A 256 17.68 -22.30 -1.33
CA ASP A 256 16.83 -23.41 -1.80
C ASP A 256 15.42 -22.95 -2.21
N LEU A 257 14.87 -21.97 -1.49
CA LEU A 257 13.57 -21.38 -1.81
C LEU A 257 13.63 -20.63 -3.15
N PHE A 258 14.66 -19.80 -3.37
CA PHE A 258 14.89 -19.16 -4.67
C PHE A 258 15.05 -20.20 -5.78
N ARG A 259 15.92 -21.21 -5.62
CA ARG A 259 16.10 -22.29 -6.62
C ARG A 259 14.78 -22.99 -6.99
N ALA A 260 13.94 -23.27 -6.00
CA ALA A 260 12.64 -23.89 -6.24
C ALA A 260 11.70 -22.98 -7.04
N LEU A 261 11.66 -21.68 -6.71
CA LEU A 261 10.87 -20.69 -7.42
C LEU A 261 11.38 -20.48 -8.84
N ASP A 262 12.69 -20.31 -9.04
CA ASP A 262 13.33 -20.13 -10.35
C ASP A 262 13.06 -21.30 -11.30
N ASN A 263 13.11 -22.53 -10.78
CA ASN A 263 12.84 -23.72 -11.57
C ASN A 263 11.39 -23.78 -12.08
N ILE A 264 10.44 -23.13 -11.40
CA ILE A 264 9.04 -23.05 -11.79
C ILE A 264 8.79 -21.80 -12.65
N SER A 265 9.28 -20.64 -12.23
CA SER A 265 9.08 -19.34 -12.87
C SER A 265 9.92 -19.14 -14.13
N LEU A 266 11.00 -19.92 -14.29
CA LEU A 266 12.04 -19.74 -15.30
C LEU A 266 12.82 -18.43 -15.17
N VAL A 267 12.71 -17.75 -14.03
CA VAL A 267 13.53 -16.57 -13.72
C VAL A 267 15.02 -16.99 -13.72
N PRO A 268 15.91 -16.26 -14.42
CA PRO A 268 17.33 -16.56 -14.38
C PRO A 268 17.90 -16.37 -12.97
N VAL A 269 18.67 -17.34 -12.46
CA VAL A 269 19.35 -17.27 -11.16
C VAL A 269 20.30 -16.05 -11.01
N SER A 270 20.68 -15.44 -12.14
CA SER A 270 21.52 -14.24 -12.19
C SER A 270 20.73 -12.94 -12.24
N ASP A 271 19.39 -12.98 -12.19
CA ASP A 271 18.55 -11.79 -12.20
C ASP A 271 18.65 -11.06 -10.85
N PRO A 272 19.30 -9.89 -10.78
CA PRO A 272 19.55 -9.22 -9.50
C PRO A 272 18.27 -8.63 -8.88
N ALA A 273 17.21 -8.40 -9.66
CA ALA A 273 15.98 -7.83 -9.15
C ALA A 273 15.18 -8.88 -8.37
N PHE A 274 15.12 -10.11 -8.88
CA PHE A 274 14.47 -11.24 -8.20
C PHE A 274 15.29 -11.84 -7.04
N HIS A 275 16.61 -11.71 -7.05
CA HIS A 275 17.49 -12.38 -6.07
C HIS A 275 18.06 -11.47 -4.99
N ARG A 276 17.72 -10.18 -4.98
CA ARG A 276 18.11 -9.28 -3.87
C ARG A 276 17.11 -9.28 -2.71
N SER A 277 15.88 -9.75 -2.95
CA SER A 277 14.75 -9.80 -1.99
C SER A 277 13.59 -10.62 -2.55
N PHE A 278 12.65 -11.00 -1.71
CA PHE A 278 11.40 -11.67 -2.09
C PHE A 278 10.33 -10.75 -2.68
N ASP A 279 10.56 -9.43 -2.76
CA ASP A 279 9.63 -8.42 -3.29
C ASP A 279 8.89 -8.85 -4.58
N HIS A 280 9.65 -9.24 -5.61
CA HIS A 280 9.07 -9.62 -6.90
C HIS A 280 8.20 -10.87 -6.80
N TYR A 281 8.69 -11.91 -6.11
CA TYR A 281 7.94 -13.14 -5.89
C TYR A 281 6.70 -12.91 -5.03
N TYR A 282 6.80 -12.07 -4.00
CA TYR A 282 5.70 -11.72 -3.12
C TYR A 282 4.60 -11.00 -3.88
N ASP A 283 4.91 -9.91 -4.59
CA ASP A 283 3.93 -9.14 -5.36
C ASP A 283 3.25 -10.01 -6.42
N ASN A 284 4.02 -10.84 -7.14
CA ASN A 284 3.51 -11.76 -8.15
C ASN A 284 2.52 -12.78 -7.56
N LEU A 285 2.92 -13.50 -6.50
CA LEU A 285 2.11 -14.58 -5.94
C LEU A 285 0.91 -14.05 -5.14
N SER A 286 1.13 -13.03 -4.29
CA SER A 286 0.06 -12.46 -3.45
C SER A 286 -1.05 -11.85 -4.29
N ALA A 287 -0.71 -11.10 -5.36
CA ALA A 287 -1.71 -10.54 -6.25
C ALA A 287 -2.57 -11.62 -6.88
N ARG A 288 -2.00 -12.75 -7.34
CA ARG A 288 -2.81 -13.85 -7.91
C ARG A 288 -3.82 -14.37 -6.91
N GLN A 289 -3.37 -14.68 -5.69
CA GLN A 289 -4.25 -15.27 -4.69
C GLN A 289 -5.32 -14.29 -4.21
N CYS A 290 -4.98 -12.99 -4.09
CA CYS A 290 -5.96 -11.93 -3.79
C CYS A 290 -7.04 -11.77 -4.86
N HIS A 291 -6.78 -12.22 -6.09
CA HIS A 291 -7.76 -12.20 -7.19
C HIS A 291 -8.34 -13.60 -7.48
N GLY A 292 -8.10 -14.59 -6.61
CA GLY A 292 -8.58 -15.96 -6.81
C GLY A 292 -7.97 -16.67 -8.02
N LYS A 293 -6.86 -16.17 -8.55
CA LYS A 293 -6.12 -16.81 -9.65
C LYS A 293 -5.23 -17.93 -9.10
N PRO A 294 -5.02 -19.02 -9.86
CA PRO A 294 -4.20 -20.13 -9.42
C PRO A 294 -2.73 -19.72 -9.28
N LEU A 295 -1.99 -20.34 -8.36
CA LEU A 295 -0.54 -20.17 -8.30
C LEU A 295 0.12 -20.64 -9.63
N PRO A 296 1.20 -19.98 -10.08
CA PRO A 296 1.74 -20.20 -11.41
C PRO A 296 2.37 -21.59 -11.54
N CYS A 297 2.18 -22.20 -12.70
CA CYS A 297 2.83 -23.44 -13.10
C CYS A 297 3.96 -23.17 -14.08
N ARG A 298 4.95 -24.05 -14.10
CA ARG A 298 6.03 -23.99 -15.07
C ARG A 298 5.45 -24.10 -16.47
N PHE A 299 5.76 -23.13 -17.33
CA PHE A 299 5.33 -23.10 -18.71
C PHE A 299 6.50 -23.45 -19.62
N VAL A 300 6.44 -24.55 -20.36
CA VAL A 300 7.52 -24.97 -21.28
C VAL A 300 6.92 -25.30 -22.65
N ALA A 301 7.44 -24.67 -23.70
CA ALA A 301 7.09 -24.95 -25.10
C ALA A 301 5.57 -25.01 -25.34
N ASP A 302 4.87 -23.94 -24.97
CA ASP A 302 3.41 -23.77 -25.19
C ASP A 302 2.52 -24.80 -24.49
N SER A 303 3.05 -25.46 -23.46
CA SER A 303 2.30 -26.42 -22.64
C SER A 303 2.47 -26.15 -21.14
N ASN A 304 1.35 -26.21 -20.41
CA ASN A 304 1.34 -26.13 -18.96
C ASN A 304 1.95 -27.40 -18.37
N SER A 305 2.98 -27.25 -17.54
CA SER A 305 3.46 -28.32 -16.66
C SER A 305 2.51 -28.50 -15.48
N THR A 306 2.52 -29.69 -14.87
CA THR A 306 1.91 -29.93 -13.56
C THR A 306 2.81 -29.48 -12.40
N ALA A 307 4.04 -29.05 -12.68
CA ALA A 307 4.95 -28.49 -11.68
C ALA A 307 4.58 -27.03 -11.38
N CYS A 308 3.76 -26.83 -10.36
CA CYS A 308 3.27 -25.53 -9.93
C CYS A 308 3.87 -25.09 -8.61
N VAL A 309 3.86 -23.77 -8.37
CA VAL A 309 4.14 -23.23 -7.04
C VAL A 309 3.09 -23.78 -6.08
N ALA A 310 3.52 -24.63 -5.15
CA ALA A 310 2.66 -25.16 -4.10
C ALA A 310 2.31 -24.07 -3.08
N GLN A 311 1.21 -24.24 -2.35
CA GLN A 311 0.77 -23.26 -1.36
C GLN A 311 1.83 -23.07 -0.26
N GLU A 312 2.53 -24.13 0.12
CA GLU A 312 3.61 -24.09 1.12
C GLU A 312 4.77 -23.21 0.65
N LEU A 313 5.09 -23.23 -0.64
CA LEU A 313 6.13 -22.41 -1.25
C LEU A 313 5.70 -20.94 -1.30
N ALA A 314 4.46 -20.66 -1.71
CA ALA A 314 3.89 -19.31 -1.67
C ALA A 314 3.84 -18.75 -0.24
N ASN A 315 3.44 -19.58 0.73
CA ASN A 315 3.41 -19.22 2.13
C ASN A 315 4.81 -18.86 2.66
N ALA A 316 5.85 -19.58 2.24
CA ALA A 316 7.23 -19.25 2.58
C ALA A 316 7.62 -17.87 2.02
N VAL A 317 7.29 -17.58 0.76
CA VAL A 317 7.50 -16.25 0.16
C VAL A 317 6.81 -15.16 0.98
N TYR A 318 5.57 -15.38 1.43
CA TYR A 318 4.84 -14.38 2.22
C TYR A 318 5.45 -14.14 3.59
N ARG A 319 5.89 -15.20 4.28
CA ARG A 319 6.61 -15.05 5.54
C ARG A 319 7.93 -14.31 5.34
N MET A 320 8.65 -14.60 4.25
CA MET A 320 9.91 -13.93 3.93
C MET A 320 9.73 -12.45 3.60
N GLY A 321 8.76 -12.06 2.77
CA GLY A 321 8.53 -10.64 2.50
C GLY A 321 8.06 -9.86 3.75
N ASN A 322 7.30 -10.51 4.64
CA ASN A 322 6.97 -9.90 5.94
C ASN A 322 8.21 -9.70 6.81
N TRP A 323 9.13 -10.67 6.83
CA TRP A 323 10.41 -10.56 7.52
C TRP A 323 11.29 -9.46 6.92
N GLU A 324 11.38 -9.37 5.59
CA GLU A 324 12.12 -8.31 4.90
C GLU A 324 11.60 -6.91 5.27
N TYR A 325 10.27 -6.73 5.26
CA TYR A 325 9.65 -5.47 5.68
C TYR A 325 9.94 -5.16 7.16
N SER A 326 9.89 -6.17 8.04
CA SER A 326 10.25 -6.01 9.44
C SER A 326 11.71 -5.57 9.58
N GLN A 327 12.64 -6.25 8.90
CA GLN A 327 14.06 -5.93 8.93
C GLN A 327 14.37 -4.52 8.39
N VAL A 328 13.76 -4.14 7.26
CA VAL A 328 14.01 -2.87 6.58
C VAL A 328 13.41 -1.68 7.33
N TYR A 329 12.18 -1.81 7.81
CA TYR A 329 11.42 -0.68 8.36
C TYR A 329 11.32 -0.69 9.88
N ARG A 330 11.76 -1.74 10.59
CA ARG A 330 11.58 -1.78 12.05
C ARG A 330 12.73 -2.37 12.87
N ASP A 331 13.25 -3.54 12.50
CA ASP A 331 14.15 -4.33 13.34
C ASP A 331 15.60 -3.83 13.30
N HIS A 332 16.07 -3.33 12.15
CA HIS A 332 17.41 -2.77 12.08
C HIS A 332 17.45 -1.37 12.75
N PRO A 333 18.44 -1.05 13.62
CA PRO A 333 18.50 0.24 14.32
C PRO A 333 18.53 1.48 13.41
N SER A 334 19.07 1.34 12.20
CA SER A 334 19.07 2.40 11.18
C SER A 334 17.71 2.67 10.52
N SER A 335 16.71 1.81 10.73
CA SER A 335 15.38 1.93 10.10
C SER A 335 14.69 3.24 10.46
N LEU A 336 14.70 3.65 11.73
CA LEU A 336 14.10 4.91 12.18
C LEU A 336 14.77 6.11 11.50
N GLY A 337 16.11 6.14 11.46
CA GLY A 337 16.84 7.21 10.79
C GLY A 337 16.58 7.27 9.29
N ALA A 338 16.51 6.11 8.64
CA ALA A 338 16.21 6.00 7.21
C ALA A 338 14.79 6.48 6.87
N SER A 339 13.80 6.04 7.65
CA SER A 339 12.40 6.43 7.49
C SER A 339 12.18 7.89 7.84
N ALA A 340 12.74 8.40 8.95
CA ALA A 340 12.63 9.81 9.32
C ALA A 340 13.25 10.73 8.27
N ALA A 341 14.40 10.35 7.68
CA ALA A 341 15.04 11.12 6.63
C ALA A 341 14.23 11.11 5.31
N SER A 342 13.61 9.98 4.96
CA SER A 342 12.83 9.83 3.71
C SER A 342 11.35 10.16 3.83
N PHE A 343 10.77 10.28 5.03
CA PHE A 343 9.34 10.58 5.19
C PHE A 343 9.06 11.75 6.15
N GLY A 344 10.12 12.37 6.68
CA GLY A 344 10.03 13.49 7.61
C GLY A 344 9.34 14.73 7.04
N ILE A 345 9.38 14.95 5.72
CA ILE A 345 8.66 16.06 5.09
C ILE A 345 7.14 15.84 5.20
N TRP A 346 6.65 14.63 4.92
CA TRP A 346 5.23 14.31 5.08
C TRP A 346 4.79 14.38 6.55
N ILE A 347 5.61 13.91 7.49
CA ILE A 347 5.36 14.11 8.93
C ILE A 347 5.29 15.61 9.26
N GLY A 348 6.16 16.42 8.67
CA GLY A 348 6.13 17.88 8.78
C GLY A 348 4.79 18.46 8.30
N GLU A 349 4.30 18.02 7.14
CA GLU A 349 2.99 18.43 6.59
C GLU A 349 1.83 18.03 7.51
N LEU A 350 1.78 16.77 7.98
CA LEU A 350 0.80 16.30 8.96
C LEU A 350 0.79 17.19 10.22
N THR A 351 1.97 17.45 10.80
CA THR A 351 2.04 18.30 12.00
C THR A 351 1.64 19.75 11.73
N ALA A 352 1.88 20.25 10.52
CA ALA A 352 1.43 21.58 10.10
C ALA A 352 -0.09 21.63 9.95
N HIS A 353 -0.72 20.63 9.36
CA HIS A 353 -2.18 20.55 9.25
C HIS A 353 -2.85 20.54 10.63
N LEU A 354 -2.38 19.69 11.54
CA LEU A 354 -2.89 19.62 12.92
C LEU A 354 -2.77 20.97 13.64
N ARG A 355 -1.60 21.63 13.53
CA ARG A 355 -1.38 22.95 14.15
C ARG A 355 -2.22 24.05 13.49
N ASN A 356 -2.37 24.01 12.18
CA ASN A 356 -3.20 24.98 11.47
C ASN A 356 -4.65 24.87 11.90
N PHE A 357 -5.16 23.64 12.05
CA PHE A 357 -6.50 23.41 12.58
C PHE A 357 -6.64 23.94 14.02
N ILE A 358 -5.72 23.57 14.93
CA ILE A 358 -5.72 24.05 16.32
C ILE A 358 -5.71 25.59 16.42
N ASN A 359 -4.99 26.25 15.52
CA ASN A 359 -4.87 27.72 15.49
C ASN A 359 -5.99 28.43 14.71
N GLY A 360 -6.99 27.70 14.19
CA GLY A 360 -8.09 28.27 13.41
C GLY A 360 -7.67 28.86 12.06
N LEU A 361 -6.59 28.32 11.46
CA LEU A 361 -6.05 28.77 10.17
C LEU A 361 -6.63 27.98 8.97
N THR A 362 -7.50 27.01 9.23
CA THR A 362 -8.14 26.19 8.20
C THR A 362 -9.49 25.70 8.69
N ASP A 363 -10.47 25.65 7.78
CA ASP A 363 -11.78 25.04 8.00
C ASP A 363 -11.83 23.57 7.52
N VAL A 364 -10.71 23.03 7.04
CA VAL A 364 -10.59 21.62 6.67
C VAL A 364 -10.60 20.76 7.93
N VAL A 365 -11.62 19.90 8.06
CA VAL A 365 -11.79 18.95 9.19
C VAL A 365 -11.32 17.54 8.83
N TYR A 366 -11.15 17.24 7.54
CA TYR A 366 -10.78 15.91 7.05
C TYR A 366 -9.77 15.96 5.90
N PHE A 367 -8.68 15.20 6.03
CA PHE A 367 -7.65 15.07 5.00
C PHE A 367 -7.33 13.60 4.72
N HIS A 368 -7.45 13.15 3.47
CA HIS A 368 -7.18 11.76 3.07
C HIS A 368 -5.99 11.67 2.11
N ASN A 369 -4.98 10.90 2.50
CA ASN A 369 -3.79 10.63 1.70
C ASN A 369 -3.82 9.18 1.15
N VAL A 370 -3.83 9.02 -0.18
CA VAL A 370 -3.74 7.71 -0.85
C VAL A 370 -2.32 7.46 -1.32
N ALA A 371 -1.67 6.45 -0.75
CA ALA A 371 -0.23 6.22 -0.84
C ALA A 371 0.13 4.76 -1.19
N HIS A 372 1.39 4.39 -0.95
CA HIS A 372 1.93 3.06 -1.17
C HIS A 372 2.28 2.35 0.14
N ASP A 373 2.54 1.06 0.05
CA ASP A 373 3.09 0.27 1.16
C ASP A 373 4.40 0.89 1.69
N GLY A 374 5.30 1.32 0.81
CA GLY A 374 6.54 1.99 1.19
C GLY A 374 6.33 3.28 2.00
N SER A 375 5.24 4.02 1.74
CA SER A 375 4.87 5.22 2.51
C SER A 375 4.36 4.83 3.89
N VAL A 376 3.40 3.89 3.94
CA VAL A 376 2.83 3.39 5.19
C VAL A 376 3.90 2.74 6.06
N SER A 377 4.81 1.92 5.51
CA SER A 377 5.89 1.30 6.26
C SER A 377 6.88 2.31 6.86
N ARG A 378 7.21 3.39 6.15
CA ARG A 378 8.04 4.48 6.70
C ARG A 378 7.32 5.21 7.82
N LEU A 379 6.02 5.45 7.69
CA LEU A 379 5.22 6.03 8.77
C LEU A 379 5.23 5.13 10.01
N LEU A 380 4.91 3.84 9.83
CA LEU A 380 4.90 2.85 10.91
C LEU A 380 6.29 2.69 11.57
N SER A 381 7.37 2.83 10.79
CA SER A 381 8.75 2.89 11.28
C SER A 381 8.98 4.08 12.21
N ILE A 382 8.53 5.28 11.80
CA ILE A 382 8.64 6.52 12.60
C ILE A 382 7.80 6.43 13.87
N LEU A 383 6.62 5.83 13.80
CA LEU A 383 5.75 5.54 14.95
C LEU A 383 6.28 4.40 15.85
N GLN A 384 7.34 3.71 15.41
CA GLN A 384 8.02 2.63 16.13
C GLN A 384 7.11 1.48 16.56
N ILE A 385 6.12 1.12 15.71
CA ILE A 385 5.14 0.06 16.02
C ILE A 385 5.79 -1.25 16.47
N GLU A 386 5.14 -2.02 17.34
CA GLU A 386 5.76 -3.23 17.90
C GLU A 386 5.96 -4.35 16.87
N ASN A 387 5.05 -4.48 15.90
CA ASN A 387 5.02 -5.59 14.95
C ASN A 387 4.91 -5.07 13.51
N MET A 388 5.95 -5.25 12.71
CA MET A 388 5.95 -4.87 11.30
C MET A 388 5.72 -6.10 10.41
N LYS A 389 4.81 -5.93 9.43
CA LYS A 389 4.62 -6.83 8.29
C LYS A 389 4.57 -5.97 7.03
N TRP A 390 4.57 -6.59 5.84
CA TRP A 390 4.28 -5.85 4.62
C TRP A 390 2.83 -5.35 4.68
N PRO A 391 2.57 -4.02 4.67
CA PRO A 391 1.22 -3.48 4.75
C PRO A 391 0.35 -4.05 3.63
N GLY A 392 -0.76 -4.71 3.98
CA GLY A 392 -1.70 -5.25 2.99
C GLY A 392 -2.44 -4.16 2.21
N MET A 393 -3.23 -4.58 1.23
CA MET A 393 -4.03 -3.70 0.39
C MET A 393 -5.03 -2.92 1.24
N GLY A 394 -5.10 -1.60 1.04
CA GLY A 394 -5.97 -0.73 1.83
C GLY A 394 -5.53 -0.49 3.28
N ALA A 395 -4.36 -0.99 3.71
CA ALA A 395 -3.84 -0.75 5.06
C ALA A 395 -3.73 0.75 5.35
N GLU A 396 -4.20 1.17 6.53
CA GLU A 396 -4.30 2.59 6.87
C GLU A 396 -3.72 2.94 8.25
N VAL A 397 -3.43 4.22 8.41
CA VAL A 397 -3.13 4.87 9.68
C VAL A 397 -3.97 6.14 9.76
N VAL A 398 -4.68 6.29 10.88
CA VAL A 398 -5.58 7.43 11.12
C VAL A 398 -5.05 8.26 12.28
N PHE A 399 -4.94 9.57 12.06
CA PHE A 399 -4.64 10.56 13.07
C PHE A 399 -5.92 11.31 13.41
N GLU A 400 -6.38 11.17 14.65
CA GLU A 400 -7.59 11.82 15.15
C GLU A 400 -7.22 12.84 16.22
N LEU A 401 -7.65 14.08 16.04
CA LEU A 401 -7.42 15.16 16.99
C LEU A 401 -8.71 15.40 17.80
N TYR A 402 -8.63 15.16 19.10
CA TYR A 402 -9.72 15.37 20.03
C TYR A 402 -9.50 16.61 20.90
N LYS A 403 -10.61 17.26 21.27
CA LYS A 403 -10.65 18.34 22.23
C LYS A 403 -11.42 17.91 23.46
N LEU A 404 -10.87 18.17 24.64
CA LEU A 404 -11.61 18.15 25.89
C LEU A 404 -12.33 19.51 26.00
N PRO A 405 -13.67 19.56 26.04
CA PRO A 405 -14.39 20.80 26.29
C PRO A 405 -13.92 21.40 27.61
N THR A 406 -13.50 22.67 27.59
CA THR A 406 -13.30 23.43 28.83
C THR A 406 -14.66 23.59 29.51
N LEU A 407 -14.77 23.09 30.75
CA LEU A 407 -15.91 23.28 31.65
C LEU A 407 -16.28 24.75 31.82
#